data_AF-A0A8S4QQR0-F1
#
_entry.id   AF-A0A8S4QQR0-F1
#
_cell.length_a   1.000
_cell.length_b   1.000
_cell.length_c   1.000
_cell.angle_alpha   90.00
_cell.angle_beta   90.00
_cell.angle_gamma   90.00
#
_symmetry.space_group_name_H-M   'P 1'
#
loop_
_entity.id
_entity.type
_entity.pdbx_description
1 polymer ?
#
loop_
_entity_poly.entity_id
_entity_poly.type
_entity_poly.pdbx_seq_one_letter_code
_entity_poly.pdbx_strand_id
1 'polypeptide(L)' 'MLENGSLDDGPRFLSRGHSFRTVVGDTLLLPCQVQNLGSLVLLWRRGPAVLTAASLMVTRDDRFRLVDGYNLQITDVGPQ' A
#
# COMPACT_ATOMS: atom_id res chain seq x y z
N MET A 1 30.52 10.66 -22.20
CA MET A 1 29.34 10.59 -21.32
C MET A 1 29.69 9.60 -20.23
N LEU A 2 29.98 10.07 -19.02
CA LEU A 2 30.16 9.18 -17.87
C LEU A 2 28.76 8.94 -17.30
N GLU A 3 28.28 7.71 -17.39
CA GLU A 3 27.01 7.30 -16.78
C GLU A 3 27.13 7.46 -15.26
N ASN A 4 26.39 8.42 -14.71
CA ASN A 4 26.18 8.54 -13.28
C ASN A 4 25.34 7.35 -12.80
N GLY A 5 25.98 6.20 -12.59
CA GLY A 5 25.38 5.05 -11.93
C GLY A 5 25.24 5.33 -10.44
N SER A 6 24.05 5.71 -9.99
CA SER A 6 23.74 5.81 -8.57
C SER A 6 23.95 4.46 -7.89
N LEU A 7 24.78 4.47 -6.84
CA LEU A 7 25.03 3.34 -5.93
C LEU A 7 23.70 2.77 -5.42
N ASP A 8 23.50 1.47 -5.65
CA ASP A 8 22.49 0.58 -5.05
C ASP A 8 21.23 1.26 -4.51
N ASP A 9 20.31 1.56 -5.43
CA ASP A 9 19.04 2.17 -5.07
C ASP A 9 18.07 1.06 -4.65
N GLY A 10 18.25 0.52 -3.45
CA GLY A 10 17.44 -0.57 -2.91
C GLY A 10 15.92 -0.28 -2.87
N PRO A 11 15.10 -1.29 -2.54
CA PRO A 11 13.65 -1.16 -2.48
C PRO A 11 13.23 -0.08 -1.49
N ARG A 12 12.43 0.90 -1.94
CA ARG A 12 11.96 1.98 -1.07
C ARG A 12 10.53 2.40 -1.35
N PHE A 13 9.88 2.92 -0.33
CA PHE A 13 8.61 3.62 -0.46
C PHE A 13 8.85 5.06 -0.94
N LEU A 14 8.19 5.42 -2.04
CA LEU A 14 8.06 6.80 -2.51
C LEU A 14 6.91 7.52 -1.79
N SER A 15 5.86 6.78 -1.44
CA SER A 15 4.77 7.29 -0.60
C SER A 15 5.24 7.47 0.85
N ARG A 16 4.82 8.57 1.47
CA ARG A 16 5.10 8.84 2.90
C ARG A 16 3.91 8.44 3.78
N GLY A 17 4.21 7.90 4.95
CA GLY A 17 3.21 7.60 5.97
C GLY A 17 2.57 8.87 6.53
N HIS A 18 1.24 8.90 6.57
CA HIS A 18 0.44 9.99 7.12
C HIS A 18 -0.77 9.44 7.86
N SER A 19 -1.29 10.21 8.81
CA SER A 19 -2.58 9.92 9.42
C SER A 19 -3.71 10.42 8.52
N PHE A 20 -4.62 9.52 8.17
CA PHE A 20 -5.79 9.84 7.36
C PHE A 20 -7.02 9.96 8.24
N ARG A 21 -7.88 10.94 7.94
CA ARG A 21 -9.20 11.12 8.54
C ARG A 21 -10.21 11.24 7.41
N THR A 22 -11.34 10.58 7.57
CA THR A 22 -12.43 10.57 6.60
C THR A 22 -13.77 10.45 7.33
N VAL A 23 -14.88 10.72 6.65
CA VAL A 23 -16.22 10.52 7.21
C VAL A 23 -16.55 9.03 7.19
N VAL A 24 -17.32 8.56 8.18
CA VAL A 24 -17.84 7.19 8.20
C VAL A 24 -18.71 6.95 6.97
N GLY A 25 -18.55 5.79 6.32
CA GLY A 25 -19.23 5.43 5.08
C GLY A 25 -18.51 5.87 3.80
N ASP A 26 -17.52 6.78 3.90
CA ASP A 26 -16.75 7.20 2.73
C ASP A 26 -15.79 6.11 2.24
N THR A 27 -15.17 6.37 1.08
CA THR A 27 -14.04 5.61 0.57
C THR A 27 -12.74 6.33 0.86
N LEU A 28 -11.80 5.63 1.52
CA LEU A 28 -10.46 6.12 1.81
C LEU A 28 -9.43 5.42 0.92
N LEU A 29 -8.50 6.19 0.37
CA LEU A 29 -7.34 5.66 -0.36
C LEU A 29 -6.06 5.87 0.45
N LEU A 30 -5.36 4.78 0.74
CA LEU A 30 -4.04 4.80 1.35
C LEU A 30 -2.98 4.59 0.26
N PRO A 31 -2.17 5.62 -0.07
CA PRO A 31 -1.19 5.53 -1.14
C PRO A 31 -0.03 4.64 -0.76
N CYS A 32 0.43 3.83 -1.71
CA CYS A 32 1.61 2.99 -1.60
C CYS A 32 2.33 2.95 -2.96
N GLN A 33 3.27 3.86 -3.11
CA GLN A 33 4.16 3.92 -4.27
C GLN A 33 5.51 3.41 -3.84
N VAL A 34 6.08 2.48 -4.61
CA VAL A 34 7.39 1.89 -4.33
C VAL A 34 8.26 1.94 -5.56
N GLN A 35 9.57 1.95 -5.32
CA GLN A 35 10.58 1.85 -6.36
C GLN A 35 11.53 0.69 -6.04
N ASN A 36 12.03 0.04 -7.08
CA ASN A 36 13.02 -1.03 -6.99
C ASN A 36 12.61 -2.19 -6.07
N LEU A 37 11.31 -2.55 -6.07
CA LEU A 37 10.77 -3.65 -5.22
C LEU A 37 11.41 -5.01 -5.55
N GLY A 38 11.76 -5.25 -6.82
CA GLY A 38 12.38 -6.50 -7.26
C GLY A 38 11.48 -7.71 -6.98
N SER A 39 12.05 -8.73 -6.33
CA SER A 39 11.34 -9.96 -5.95
C SER A 39 10.73 -9.92 -4.55
N LEU A 40 10.80 -8.78 -3.85
CA LEU A 40 10.21 -8.65 -2.53
C LEU A 40 8.69 -8.56 -2.60
N VAL A 41 8.03 -9.06 -1.56
CA VAL A 41 6.57 -9.05 -1.45
C VAL A 41 6.13 -7.90 -0.58
N LEU A 42 5.32 -7.01 -1.15
CA LEU A 42 4.64 -5.95 -0.41
C LEU A 42 3.38 -6.51 0.25
N LEU A 43 3.13 -6.13 1.50
CA LEU A 43 1.93 -6.52 2.24
C LEU A 43 1.28 -5.31 2.91
N TRP A 44 -0.04 -5.29 2.92
CA TRP A 44 -0.83 -4.45 3.82
C TRP A 44 -1.23 -5.26 5.06
N ARG A 45 -1.13 -4.64 6.24
CA ARG A 45 -1.60 -5.23 7.49
C ARG A 45 -2.34 -4.21 8.35
N ARG A 46 -3.33 -4.68 9.11
CA ARG A 46 -4.01 -3.92 10.17
C ARG A 46 -3.79 -4.64 11.49
N GLY A 47 -2.96 -4.05 12.36
CA GLY A 47 -2.50 -4.72 13.59
C GLY A 47 -1.80 -6.06 13.25
N PRO A 48 -2.23 -7.19 13.82
CA PRO A 48 -1.68 -8.51 13.50
C PRO A 48 -2.26 -9.13 12.21
N ALA A 49 -3.37 -8.59 11.67
CA ALA A 49 -4.05 -9.19 10.52
C ALA A 49 -3.44 -8.73 9.19
N VAL A 50 -3.03 -9.68 8.35
CA VAL A 50 -2.57 -9.42 6.98
C VAL A 50 -3.80 -9.22 6.08
N LEU A 51 -3.85 -8.09 5.40
CA LEU A 51 -4.92 -7.76 4.44
C LEU A 51 -4.57 -8.25 3.05
N THR A 52 -3.32 -8.06 2.63
CA THR A 52 -2.84 -8.43 1.29
C THR A 52 -1.44 -9.03 1.33
N ALA A 53 -1.12 -9.86 0.35
CA ALA A 53 0.24 -10.30 0.03
C ALA A 53 0.45 -10.16 -1.48
N ALA A 54 1.38 -9.30 -1.91
CA ALA A 54 1.47 -8.83 -3.29
C ALA A 54 0.10 -8.32 -3.80
N SER A 55 -0.40 -8.87 -4.91
CA SER A 55 -1.70 -8.53 -5.47
C SER A 55 -2.87 -9.37 -4.90
N LEU A 56 -2.60 -10.34 -4.04
CA LEU A 56 -3.61 -11.21 -3.46
C LEU A 56 -4.26 -10.55 -2.24
N MET A 57 -5.59 -10.49 -2.23
CA MET A 57 -6.38 -10.16 -1.04
C MET A 57 -6.45 -11.40 -0.13
N VAL A 58 -5.89 -11.29 1.08
CA VAL A 58 -5.91 -12.35 2.11
C VAL A 58 -7.15 -12.21 3.00
N THR A 59 -7.57 -10.99 3.28
CA THR A 59 -8.81 -10.71 4.00
C THR A 59 -10.03 -11.12 3.18
N ARG A 60 -11.11 -11.53 3.87
CA ARG A 60 -12.43 -11.76 3.27
C ARG A 60 -13.34 -10.53 3.33
N ASP A 61 -12.90 -9.47 4.02
CA ASP A 61 -13.61 -8.19 4.07
C ASP A 61 -13.48 -7.49 2.71
N ASP A 62 -14.59 -7.40 2.00
CA ASP A 62 -14.71 -6.95 0.61
C ASP A 62 -14.58 -5.43 0.43
N ARG A 63 -14.53 -4.70 1.56
CA ARG A 63 -14.28 -3.26 1.61
C ARG A 63 -12.84 -2.91 1.29
N PHE A 64 -11.90 -3.83 1.49
CA PHE A 64 -10.50 -3.64 1.17
C PHE A 64 -10.22 -4.05 -0.27
N ARG A 65 -9.56 -3.19 -1.03
CA ARG A 65 -9.13 -3.51 -2.41
C ARG A 65 -7.79 -2.87 -2.72
N LEU A 66 -6.97 -3.56 -3.50
CA LEU A 66 -5.82 -2.94 -4.14
C LEU A 66 -6.26 -2.24 -5.43
N VAL A 67 -5.84 -0.98 -5.58
CA VAL A 67 -6.07 -0.17 -6.77
C VAL A 67 -4.76 0.46 -7.21
N ASP A 68 -4.61 0.71 -8.52
CA ASP A 68 -3.46 1.37 -9.12
C ASP A 68 -2.11 0.80 -8.63
N GLY A 69 -2.01 -0.53 -8.61
CA GLY A 69 -0.86 -1.25 -8.07
C GLY A 69 -1.07 -1.63 -6.61
N TYR A 70 -0.38 -0.94 -5.69
CA TYR A 70 -0.34 -1.30 -4.27
C TYR A 70 -1.11 -0.34 -3.36
N ASN A 71 -1.84 0.64 -3.90
CA ASN A 71 -2.66 1.53 -3.07
C ASN A 71 -3.81 0.74 -2.45
N LEU A 72 -4.06 0.93 -1.17
CA LEU A 72 -5.17 0.27 -0.48
C LEU A 72 -6.38 1.20 -0.45
N GLN A 73 -7.42 0.81 -1.17
CA GLN A 73 -8.74 1.42 -1.04
C GLN A 73 -9.53 0.71 0.06
N ILE A 74 -10.20 1.49 0.89
CA ILE A 74 -11.12 1.05 1.93
C ILE A 74 -12.46 1.73 1.66
N THR A 75 -13.46 0.98 1.22
CA THR A 75 -14.84 1.50 1.07
C THR A 75 -15.61 1.36 2.37
N ASP A 76 -16.70 2.12 2.53
CA ASP A 76 -17.59 2.01 3.70
C ASP A 76 -16.81 2.02 5.03
N VAL A 77 -15.98 3.05 5.19
CA VAL A 77 -15.07 3.17 6.34
C VAL A 77 -15.89 3.23 7.62
N GLY A 78 -15.64 2.27 8.52
CA GLY A 78 -16.23 2.24 9.87
C GLY A 78 -15.34 2.90 10.93
N PRO A 79 -15.90 3.18 12.13
CA PRO A 79 -15.15 3.69 13.27
C PRO A 79 -13.99 2.75 13.66
N GLN A 80 -12.86 3.34 14.06
CA GLN A 80 -11.60 2.65 14.43
C GLN A 80 -11.43 2.57 15.94
#